data_AF-A0A7S3TJ53-F1
#
_entry.id   AF-A0A7S3TJ53-F1
#
_cell.length_a   1.000
_cell.length_b   1.000
_cell.length_c   1.000
_cell.angle_alpha   90.00
_cell.angle_beta   90.00
_cell.angle_gamma   90.00
#
_symmetry.space_group_name_H-M   'P 1'
#
loop_
_entity.id
_entity.type
_entity.pdbx_description
1 polymer ?
#
loop_
_entity_poly.entity_id
_entity_poly.type
_entity_poly.pdbx_seq_one_letter_code
_entity_poly.pdbx_strand_id
1 'polypeptide(L)'
;GVLSDLTLKMLDTFVSIFLAVLWFNTFAQFLETFEVKRMFPHASELFSLIQVVVLYLIANFIAWLWRNKTLHLTTFCTCGAHFIAFAGIGAGGTTQHSIAQAGDEMMDSYVLSFGFCLLVVGLIIGIYALNYFVWRKKVDNEKMNEAIDELELDILGLVVSFLITQAVRHTITGRYPPLHFMMLLRLVDNNSPFHHEEWQIWFMLGWSIALTVLTGCLLPVLSRMSTHESQWVVKGIHVVKVILVMLVAWGYLLWGDWAFFELFFKGDAMFGHMVFACIATAACLVVLVIMAVVQGRFSDDPDYLYAEHESISIVTAGISLVAAWSWEHTFNIAFDIIGEEFQVGYKGLVPKIVLAVIIPLALLPTYIMHVRRRVIAINEEHEHAVLDRKHSRGGTPQATTVHSAPRDAGDGP
;
A
#
# COMPACT_ATOMS: atom_id res chain seq x y z
N GLY A 1 -1.46 5.05 -23.55
CA GLY A 1 -2.57 4.28 -24.13
C GLY A 1 -2.97 3.30 -23.06
N VAL A 2 -4.26 3.21 -22.71
CA VAL A 2 -4.72 2.81 -21.35
C VAL A 2 -3.94 1.64 -20.74
N LEU A 3 -3.80 0.50 -21.43
CA LEU A 3 -3.07 -0.66 -20.91
C LEU A 3 -1.61 -0.36 -20.55
N SER A 4 -0.90 0.41 -21.39
CA SER A 4 0.47 0.84 -21.11
C SER A 4 0.55 1.71 -19.86
N ASP A 5 -0.45 2.57 -19.65
CA ASP A 5 -0.47 3.53 -18.55
C ASP A 5 -0.73 2.78 -17.23
N LEU A 6 -1.66 1.83 -17.23
CA LEU A 6 -1.92 0.91 -16.11
C LEU A 6 -0.71 0.03 -15.80
N THR A 7 -0.04 -0.49 -16.83
CA THR A 7 1.15 -1.34 -16.65
C THR A 7 2.31 -0.55 -16.05
N LEU A 8 2.51 0.71 -16.47
CA LEU A 8 3.55 1.57 -15.90
C LEU A 8 3.26 1.91 -14.43
N LYS A 9 1.99 2.18 -14.07
CA LYS A 9 1.59 2.37 -12.67
C LYS A 9 1.79 1.10 -11.85
N MET A 10 1.42 -0.06 -12.39
CA MET A 10 1.65 -1.33 -11.71
C MET A 10 3.14 -1.56 -11.44
N LEU A 11 3.97 -1.30 -12.44
CA LEU A 11 5.42 -1.43 -12.33
C LEU A 11 6.01 -0.44 -11.30
N ASP A 12 5.50 0.79 -11.25
CA ASP A 12 5.93 1.81 -10.29
C ASP A 12 5.67 1.36 -8.85
N THR A 13 4.44 0.94 -8.56
CA THR A 13 4.07 0.40 -7.24
C THR A 13 4.82 -0.90 -6.94
N PHE A 14 4.96 -1.81 -7.90
CA PHE A 14 5.69 -3.08 -7.72
C PHE A 14 7.14 -2.84 -7.31
N VAL A 15 7.88 -2.00 -8.05
CA VAL A 15 9.29 -1.70 -7.74
C VAL A 15 9.40 -1.01 -6.38
N SER A 16 8.51 -0.07 -6.09
CA SER A 16 8.51 0.65 -4.81
C SER A 16 8.29 -0.30 -3.62
N ILE A 17 7.28 -1.17 -3.69
CA ILE A 17 7.00 -2.20 -2.69
C ILE A 17 8.19 -3.14 -2.55
N PHE A 18 8.73 -3.65 -3.66
CA PHE A 18 9.82 -4.60 -3.65
C PHE A 18 11.07 -4.06 -2.96
N LEU A 19 11.48 -2.82 -3.28
CA LEU A 19 12.63 -2.17 -2.63
C LEU A 19 12.37 -1.96 -1.13
N ALA A 20 11.17 -1.51 -0.77
CA ALA A 20 10.78 -1.30 0.62
C ALA A 20 10.87 -2.60 1.43
N VAL A 21 10.38 -3.73 0.89
CA VAL A 21 10.45 -4.99 1.63
C VAL A 21 11.88 -5.51 1.74
N LEU A 22 12.72 -5.40 0.71
CA LEU A 22 14.13 -5.80 0.80
C LEU A 22 14.87 -5.10 1.95
N TRP A 23 14.65 -3.79 2.11
CA TRP A 23 15.20 -3.03 3.22
C TRP A 23 14.60 -3.46 4.56
N PHE A 24 13.28 -3.67 4.61
CA PHE A 24 12.61 -4.10 5.83
C PHE A 24 13.12 -5.46 6.31
N ASN A 25 13.23 -6.45 5.43
CA ASN A 25 13.70 -7.79 5.77
C ASN A 25 15.15 -7.80 6.22
N THR A 26 16.00 -6.98 5.59
CA THR A 26 17.38 -6.80 6.03
C THR A 26 17.45 -6.21 7.43
N PHE A 27 16.61 -5.21 7.72
CA PHE A 27 16.54 -4.61 9.05
C PHE A 27 15.96 -5.59 10.09
N ALA A 28 14.92 -6.35 9.75
CA ALA A 28 14.35 -7.37 10.62
C ALA A 28 15.38 -8.47 10.96
N GLN A 29 16.12 -8.96 9.95
CA GLN A 29 17.21 -9.91 10.15
C GLN A 29 18.31 -9.34 11.05
N PHE A 30 18.62 -8.04 10.91
CA PHE A 30 19.59 -7.38 11.78
C PHE A 30 19.14 -7.44 13.24
N LEU A 31 17.89 -7.10 13.54
CA LEU A 31 17.36 -7.18 14.91
C LEU A 31 17.37 -8.60 15.48
N GLU A 32 17.07 -9.60 14.64
CA GLU A 32 17.11 -11.00 15.03
C GLU A 32 18.55 -11.47 15.32
N THR A 33 19.49 -11.13 14.44
CA THR A 33 20.89 -11.55 14.51
C THR A 33 21.58 -11.03 15.78
N PHE A 34 21.28 -9.80 16.18
CA PHE A 34 21.83 -9.20 17.41
C PHE A 34 21.03 -9.56 18.66
N GLU A 35 20.11 -10.53 18.57
CA GLU A 35 19.28 -11.03 19.68
C GLU A 35 18.64 -9.88 20.49
N VAL A 36 18.23 -8.78 19.83
CA VAL A 36 17.64 -7.60 20.52
C VAL A 36 16.43 -8.02 21.36
N LYS A 37 15.65 -8.98 20.85
CA LYS A 37 14.50 -9.57 21.54
C LYS A 37 14.89 -10.32 22.81
N ARG A 38 16.06 -10.98 22.85
CA ARG A 38 16.55 -11.68 24.04
C ARG A 38 17.02 -10.69 25.11
N MET A 39 17.67 -9.60 24.69
CA MET A 39 18.11 -8.55 25.61
C MET A 39 16.92 -7.78 26.19
N PHE A 40 15.85 -7.60 25.41
CA PHE A 40 14.69 -6.81 25.82
C PHE A 40 13.35 -7.44 25.39
N PRO A 41 12.88 -8.52 26.07
CA PRO A 41 11.70 -9.28 25.64
C PRO A 41 10.42 -8.42 25.59
N HIS A 42 10.17 -7.61 26.61
CA HIS A 42 9.02 -6.69 26.63
C HIS A 42 9.27 -5.39 25.86
N ALA A 43 10.54 -5.01 25.63
CA ALA A 43 10.83 -3.80 24.88
C ALA A 43 10.86 -4.03 23.36
N SER A 44 10.83 -5.27 22.88
CA SER A 44 10.83 -5.57 21.44
C SER A 44 9.61 -4.96 20.73
N GLU A 45 8.43 -5.03 21.34
CA GLU A 45 7.20 -4.42 20.81
C GLU A 45 7.28 -2.90 20.83
N LEU A 46 7.70 -2.34 21.97
CA LEU A 46 7.89 -0.90 22.12
C LEU A 46 8.94 -0.36 21.15
N PHE A 47 10.04 -1.08 20.94
CA PHE A 47 11.10 -0.73 20.02
C PHE A 47 10.60 -0.72 18.57
N SER A 48 9.81 -1.72 18.19
CA SER A 48 9.20 -1.79 16.85
C SER A 48 8.23 -0.63 16.62
N LEU A 49 7.43 -0.26 17.63
CA LEU A 49 6.55 0.91 17.56
C LEU A 49 7.35 2.24 17.47
N ILE A 50 8.37 2.39 18.31
CA ILE A 50 9.26 3.57 18.31
C ILE A 50 9.95 3.69 16.94
N GLN A 51 10.39 2.58 16.35
CA GLN A 51 10.99 2.56 15.03
C GLN A 51 10.04 3.14 13.97
N VAL A 52 8.77 2.74 13.94
CA VAL A 52 7.78 3.29 12.98
C VAL A 52 7.68 4.81 13.13
N VAL A 53 7.61 5.31 14.37
CA VAL A 53 7.55 6.75 14.65
C VAL A 53 8.84 7.45 14.19
N VAL A 54 10.01 6.90 14.51
CA VAL A 54 11.31 7.46 14.11
C VAL A 54 11.45 7.49 12.59
N LEU A 55 11.08 6.42 11.89
CA LEU A 55 11.12 6.36 10.43
C LEU A 55 10.18 7.38 9.80
N TYR A 56 8.98 7.55 10.34
CA TYR A 56 8.04 8.57 9.90
C TYR A 56 8.58 9.99 10.10
N LEU A 57 9.22 10.29 11.24
CA LEU A 57 9.86 11.59 11.48
C LEU A 57 11.03 11.84 10.52
N ILE A 58 11.86 10.82 10.26
CA ILE A 58 12.94 10.88 9.27
C ILE A 58 12.38 11.15 7.87
N ALA A 59 11.29 10.48 7.49
CA ALA A 59 10.66 10.68 6.20
C ALA A 59 10.12 12.12 6.05
N ASN A 60 9.46 12.66 7.06
CA ASN A 60 9.01 14.06 7.05
C ASN A 60 10.20 15.05 6.94
N PHE A 61 11.29 14.78 7.64
CA PHE A 61 12.50 15.61 7.57
C PHE A 61 13.16 15.57 6.17
N ILE A 62 13.28 14.39 5.56
CA ILE A 62 13.83 14.24 4.21
C ILE A 62 12.90 14.87 3.17
N ALA A 63 11.59 14.69 3.30
CA ALA A 63 10.59 15.35 2.44
C ALA A 63 10.74 16.88 2.51
N TRP A 64 11.00 17.44 3.69
CA TRP A 64 11.29 18.87 3.85
C TRP A 64 12.58 19.29 3.13
N LEU A 65 13.66 18.51 3.21
CA LEU A 65 14.91 18.78 2.48
C LEU A 65 14.71 18.75 0.96
N TRP A 66 13.79 17.90 0.47
CA TRP A 66 13.52 17.71 -0.96
C TRP A 66 12.28 18.44 -1.48
N ARG A 67 11.66 19.32 -0.68
CA ARG A 67 10.44 20.06 -1.04
C ARG A 67 10.48 20.84 -2.37
N ASN A 68 11.69 21.20 -2.83
CA ASN A 68 11.90 21.92 -4.10
C ASN A 68 12.16 20.99 -5.30
N LYS A 69 12.28 19.68 -5.08
CA LYS A 69 12.63 18.69 -6.10
C LYS A 69 11.51 17.66 -6.23
N THR A 70 10.41 18.01 -6.93
CA THR A 70 9.18 17.19 -7.04
C THR A 70 9.44 15.72 -7.39
N LEU A 71 10.33 15.44 -8.36
CA LEU A 71 10.67 14.06 -8.72
C LEU A 71 11.28 13.29 -7.54
N HIS A 72 12.23 13.90 -6.81
CA HIS A 72 12.91 13.24 -5.69
C HIS A 72 11.98 13.09 -4.49
N LEU A 73 11.22 14.15 -4.19
CA LEU A 73 10.23 14.17 -3.12
C LEU A 73 9.19 13.07 -3.28
N THR A 74 8.52 13.02 -4.43
CA THR A 74 7.43 12.06 -4.65
C THR A 74 7.98 10.63 -4.71
N THR A 75 9.12 10.39 -5.36
CA THR A 75 9.76 9.06 -5.37
C THR A 75 10.10 8.59 -3.96
N PHE A 76 10.69 9.47 -3.14
CA PHE A 76 11.04 9.16 -1.77
C PHE A 76 9.81 8.89 -0.90
N CYS A 77 8.76 9.71 -1.04
CA CYS A 77 7.53 9.51 -0.30
C CYS A 77 6.88 8.17 -0.66
N THR A 78 6.79 7.80 -1.94
CA THR A 78 6.21 6.51 -2.37
C THR A 78 7.02 5.32 -1.83
N CYS A 79 8.35 5.32 -1.95
CA CYS A 79 9.18 4.22 -1.42
C CYS A 79 9.22 4.19 0.12
N GLY A 80 9.30 5.37 0.74
CA GLY A 80 9.31 5.55 2.19
C GLY A 80 8.00 5.13 2.84
N ALA A 81 6.86 5.41 2.19
CA ALA A 81 5.54 5.01 2.67
C ALA A 81 5.44 3.49 2.82
N HIS A 82 5.83 2.73 1.79
CA HIS A 82 5.82 1.27 1.88
C HIS A 82 6.80 0.74 2.93
N PHE A 83 8.01 1.32 3.03
CA PHE A 83 8.98 0.89 4.04
C PHE A 83 8.46 1.10 5.47
N ILE A 84 7.89 2.27 5.75
CA ILE A 84 7.25 2.58 7.04
C ILE A 84 6.03 1.69 7.26
N ALA A 85 5.23 1.43 6.22
CA ALA A 85 4.08 0.53 6.29
C ALA A 85 4.49 -0.90 6.66
N PHE A 86 5.58 -1.45 6.10
CA PHE A 86 6.07 -2.77 6.48
C PHE A 86 6.62 -2.81 7.91
N ALA A 87 7.31 -1.76 8.35
CA ALA A 87 7.65 -1.61 9.76
C ALA A 87 6.40 -1.57 10.65
N GLY A 88 5.34 -0.87 10.22
CA GLY A 88 4.05 -0.81 10.89
C GLY A 88 3.30 -2.14 10.92
N ILE A 89 3.33 -2.90 9.82
CA ILE A 89 2.81 -4.27 9.72
C ILE A 89 3.56 -5.20 10.68
N GLY A 90 4.89 -5.10 10.72
CA GLY A 90 5.72 -5.88 11.63
C GLY A 90 5.44 -5.58 13.11
N ALA A 91 5.41 -4.30 13.48
CA ALA A 91 5.09 -3.88 14.83
C ALA A 91 3.64 -4.24 15.22
N GLY A 92 2.68 -3.92 14.35
CA GLY A 92 1.26 -4.17 14.58
C GLY A 92 0.94 -5.66 14.70
N GLY A 93 1.48 -6.49 13.80
CA GLY A 93 1.24 -7.93 13.82
C GLY A 93 1.85 -8.63 15.03
N THR A 94 3.06 -8.22 15.46
CA THR A 94 3.66 -8.77 16.69
C THR A 94 2.90 -8.35 17.95
N THR A 95 2.52 -7.08 18.08
CA THR A 95 1.71 -6.63 19.21
C THR A 95 0.31 -7.24 19.22
N GLN A 96 -0.36 -7.36 18.07
CA GLN A 96 -1.67 -7.99 17.97
C GLN A 96 -1.60 -9.48 18.36
N HIS A 97 -0.53 -10.19 17.99
CA HIS A 97 -0.27 -11.55 18.43
C HIS A 97 -0.12 -11.66 19.95
N SER A 98 0.71 -10.81 20.56
CA SER A 98 0.93 -10.80 22.01
C SER A 98 -0.35 -10.49 22.79
N ILE A 99 -1.16 -9.55 22.30
CA ILE A 99 -2.46 -9.21 22.90
C ILE A 99 -3.44 -10.39 22.77
N ALA A 100 -3.48 -11.05 21.61
CA ALA A 100 -4.34 -12.23 21.42
C ALA A 100 -3.95 -13.37 22.38
N GLN A 101 -2.65 -13.65 22.53
CA GLN A 101 -2.15 -14.67 23.45
C GLN A 101 -2.45 -14.35 24.92
N ALA A 102 -2.32 -13.08 25.33
CA ALA A 102 -2.69 -12.65 26.67
C ALA A 102 -4.20 -12.72 26.94
N GLY A 103 -5.01 -12.62 25.88
CA GLY A 103 -6.47 -12.62 25.94
C GLY A 103 -7.12 -13.98 26.11
N ASP A 104 -6.46 -15.07 25.65
CA ASP A 104 -6.99 -16.44 25.64
C ASP A 104 -7.43 -16.93 27.04
N GLU A 105 -6.94 -16.32 28.11
CA GLU A 105 -7.30 -16.67 29.49
C GLU A 105 -8.55 -15.95 30.04
N MET A 106 -8.98 -14.82 29.45
CA MET A 106 -10.01 -13.94 30.05
C MET A 106 -11.13 -13.44 29.13
N MET A 107 -10.97 -13.47 27.80
CA MET A 107 -11.96 -12.96 26.84
C MET A 107 -11.93 -13.70 25.52
N ASP A 108 -13.00 -13.56 24.73
CA ASP A 108 -13.04 -13.88 23.31
C ASP A 108 -11.89 -13.17 22.55
N SER A 109 -10.75 -13.87 22.35
CA SER A 109 -9.48 -13.31 21.87
C SER A 109 -9.58 -12.64 20.48
N TYR A 110 -10.61 -12.98 19.70
CA TYR A 110 -10.93 -12.30 18.44
C TYR A 110 -11.43 -10.86 18.65
N VAL A 111 -12.21 -10.57 19.70
CA VAL A 111 -12.69 -9.21 20.01
C VAL A 111 -11.52 -8.29 20.31
N LEU A 112 -10.52 -8.78 21.05
CA LEU A 112 -9.29 -8.05 21.33
C LEU A 112 -8.49 -7.75 20.05
N SER A 113 -8.47 -8.68 19.09
CA SER A 113 -7.79 -8.49 17.82
C SER A 113 -8.42 -7.38 16.97
N PHE A 114 -9.75 -7.30 16.92
CA PHE A 114 -10.46 -6.19 16.26
C PHE A 114 -10.36 -4.87 17.04
N GLY A 115 -10.45 -4.93 18.37
CA GLY A 115 -10.23 -3.76 19.24
C GLY A 115 -8.84 -3.15 19.03
N PHE A 116 -7.81 -3.99 18.87
CA PHE A 116 -6.46 -3.54 18.54
C PHE A 116 -6.39 -2.82 17.19
N CYS A 117 -7.13 -3.27 16.17
CA CYS A 117 -7.18 -2.58 14.88
C CYS A 117 -7.70 -1.14 15.04
N LEU A 118 -8.77 -0.95 15.84
CA LEU A 118 -9.32 0.39 16.13
C LEU A 118 -8.33 1.26 16.90
N LEU A 119 -7.59 0.67 17.85
CA LEU A 119 -6.53 1.36 18.58
C LEU A 119 -5.41 1.83 17.65
N VAL A 120 -4.94 0.97 16.73
CA VAL A 120 -3.90 1.34 15.74
C VAL A 120 -4.38 2.44 14.81
N VAL A 121 -5.63 2.39 14.33
CA VAL A 121 -6.24 3.47 13.54
C VAL A 121 -6.22 4.78 14.32
N GLY A 122 -6.64 4.76 15.59
CA GLY A 122 -6.63 5.94 16.46
C GLY A 122 -5.22 6.51 16.67
N LEU A 123 -4.22 5.66 16.87
CA LEU A 123 -2.82 6.08 17.03
C LEU A 123 -2.25 6.72 15.76
N ILE A 124 -2.47 6.10 14.60
CA ILE A 124 -1.98 6.63 13.31
C ILE A 124 -2.64 7.99 13.00
N ILE A 125 -3.97 8.09 13.16
CA ILE A 125 -4.69 9.36 12.99
C ILE A 125 -4.18 10.42 13.97
N GLY A 126 -3.91 10.03 15.22
CA GLY A 126 -3.33 10.92 16.23
C GLY A 126 -1.95 11.46 15.84
N ILE A 127 -1.07 10.60 15.31
CA ILE A 127 0.25 10.99 14.79
C ILE A 127 0.11 11.96 13.61
N TYR A 128 -0.81 11.71 12.69
CA TYR A 128 -1.04 12.57 11.52
C TYR A 128 -1.60 13.94 11.92
N ALA A 129 -2.57 13.95 12.83
CA ALA A 129 -3.10 15.19 13.40
C ALA A 129 -1.98 15.99 14.09
N LEU A 130 -1.14 15.33 14.90
CA LEU A 130 0.00 15.97 15.55
C LEU A 130 0.98 16.55 14.53
N ASN A 131 1.36 15.78 13.50
CA ASN A 131 2.24 16.25 12.41
C ASN A 131 1.65 17.47 11.71
N TYR A 132 0.35 17.42 11.40
CA TYR A 132 -0.37 18.51 10.76
C TYR A 132 -0.32 19.80 11.59
N PHE A 133 -0.68 19.73 12.87
CA PHE A 133 -0.76 20.91 13.74
C PHE A 133 0.60 21.47 14.17
N VAL A 134 1.59 20.60 14.43
CA VAL A 134 2.91 21.02 14.95
C VAL A 134 3.82 21.51 13.85
N TRP A 135 3.81 20.81 12.70
CA TRP A 135 4.80 20.99 11.64
C TRP A 135 4.17 21.50 10.34
N ARG A 136 3.27 20.74 9.71
CA ARG A 136 2.80 21.04 8.33
C ARG A 136 2.11 22.40 8.22
N LYS A 137 1.30 22.78 9.21
CA LYS A 137 0.65 24.10 9.26
C LYS A 137 1.65 25.28 9.20
N LYS A 138 2.90 25.07 9.64
CA LYS A 138 3.95 26.10 9.63
C LYS A 138 4.79 26.10 8.34
N VAL A 139 4.74 25.03 7.56
CA VAL A 139 5.51 24.89 6.32
C VAL A 139 4.57 25.05 5.14
N ASP A 140 4.57 26.26 4.58
CA ASP A 140 3.73 26.61 3.41
C ASP A 140 4.36 26.08 2.12
N ASN A 141 4.17 24.78 1.86
CA ASN A 141 4.58 24.14 0.61
C ASN A 141 3.53 23.07 0.23
N GLU A 142 2.67 23.42 -0.71
CA GLU A 142 1.54 22.59 -1.17
C GLU A 142 2.01 21.22 -1.68
N LYS A 143 2.99 21.18 -2.59
CA LYS A 143 3.51 19.92 -3.17
C LYS A 143 4.10 18.97 -2.13
N MET A 144 4.80 19.51 -1.13
CA MET A 144 5.32 18.71 -0.01
C MET A 144 4.18 18.17 0.85
N ASN A 145 3.17 19.00 1.13
CA ASN A 145 2.01 18.59 1.91
C ASN A 145 1.19 17.50 1.19
N GLU A 146 1.01 17.59 -0.12
CA GLU A 146 0.37 16.54 -0.93
C GLU A 146 1.16 15.24 -0.92
N ALA A 147 2.48 15.28 -1.13
CA ALA A 147 3.32 14.08 -1.10
C ALA A 147 3.38 13.42 0.29
N ILE A 148 3.28 14.20 1.37
CA ILE A 148 3.17 13.66 2.74
C ILE A 148 1.78 13.08 2.98
N ASP A 149 0.71 13.71 2.48
CA ASP A 149 -0.65 13.15 2.56
C ASP A 149 -0.71 11.79 1.86
N GLU A 150 -0.16 11.65 0.65
CA GLU A 150 -0.10 10.36 -0.07
C GLU A 150 0.68 9.30 0.74
N LEU A 151 1.84 9.67 1.29
CA LEU A 151 2.63 8.79 2.16
C LEU A 151 1.83 8.32 3.39
N GLU A 152 1.11 9.24 4.05
CA GLU A 152 0.30 8.95 5.24
C GLU A 152 -0.87 8.01 4.91
N LEU A 153 -1.52 8.23 3.76
CA LEU A 153 -2.63 7.42 3.27
C LEU A 153 -2.18 6.00 2.94
N ASP A 154 -1.03 5.84 2.29
CA ASP A 154 -0.44 4.53 1.97
C ASP A 154 -0.07 3.74 3.22
N ILE A 155 0.58 4.39 4.21
CA ILE A 155 0.93 3.75 5.49
C ILE A 155 -0.34 3.27 6.20
N LEU A 156 -1.34 4.15 6.34
CA LEU A 156 -2.59 3.81 7.03
C LEU A 156 -3.34 2.70 6.29
N GLY A 157 -3.47 2.81 4.97
CA GLY A 157 -4.14 1.83 4.13
C GLY A 157 -3.53 0.44 4.24
N LEU A 158 -2.20 0.33 4.12
CA LEU A 158 -1.49 -0.94 4.18
C LEU A 158 -1.51 -1.57 5.58
N VAL A 159 -1.18 -0.80 6.63
CA VAL A 159 -1.13 -1.32 8.00
C VAL A 159 -2.51 -1.76 8.48
N VAL A 160 -3.54 -0.92 8.28
CA VAL A 160 -4.88 -1.21 8.79
C VAL A 160 -5.53 -2.37 8.04
N SER A 161 -5.44 -2.40 6.71
CA SER A 161 -5.99 -3.51 5.93
C SER A 161 -5.31 -4.85 6.28
N PHE A 162 -4.00 -4.85 6.51
CA PHE A 162 -3.28 -6.03 6.96
C PHE A 162 -3.78 -6.52 8.32
N LEU A 163 -3.86 -5.63 9.33
CA LEU A 163 -4.28 -6.00 10.69
C LEU A 163 -5.73 -6.50 10.75
N ILE A 164 -6.63 -5.89 9.96
CA ILE A 164 -8.00 -6.40 9.82
C ILE A 164 -7.99 -7.79 9.20
N THR A 165 -7.17 -8.01 8.15
CA THR A 165 -7.05 -9.33 7.54
C THR A 165 -6.49 -10.36 8.52
N GLN A 166 -5.50 -10.00 9.37
CA GLN A 166 -5.04 -10.87 10.45
C GLN A 166 -6.13 -11.17 11.48
N ALA A 167 -6.94 -10.18 11.85
CA ALA A 167 -8.05 -10.39 12.78
C ALA A 167 -9.09 -11.36 12.21
N VAL A 168 -9.43 -11.22 10.92
CA VAL A 168 -10.30 -12.16 10.20
C VAL A 168 -9.69 -13.56 10.17
N ARG A 169 -8.40 -13.68 9.80
CA ARG A 169 -7.67 -14.96 9.82
C ARG A 169 -7.67 -15.59 11.21
N HIS A 170 -7.46 -14.80 12.25
CA HIS A 170 -7.51 -15.27 13.64
C HIS A 170 -8.91 -15.80 13.99
N THR A 171 -9.97 -15.11 13.58
CA THR A 171 -11.36 -15.57 13.81
C THR A 171 -11.66 -16.90 13.13
N ILE A 172 -11.14 -17.11 11.91
CA ILE A 172 -11.38 -18.35 11.14
C ILE A 172 -10.58 -19.53 11.70
N THR A 173 -9.30 -19.29 12.01
CA THR A 173 -8.36 -20.35 12.42
C THR A 173 -8.42 -20.65 13.92
N GLY A 174 -9.03 -19.77 14.72
CA GLY A 174 -9.11 -19.89 16.17
C GLY A 174 -7.77 -19.72 16.89
N ARG A 175 -6.69 -19.39 16.17
CA ARG A 175 -5.37 -19.13 16.74
C ARG A 175 -4.72 -18.00 15.97
N TYR A 176 -4.12 -17.05 16.69
CA TYR A 176 -3.43 -15.96 16.01
C TYR A 176 -2.19 -16.52 15.31
N PRO A 177 -2.10 -16.41 13.97
CA PRO A 177 -0.95 -16.93 13.24
C PRO A 177 0.29 -16.14 13.63
N PRO A 178 1.42 -16.78 13.97
CA PRO A 178 2.63 -16.03 14.22
C PRO A 178 2.96 -15.20 12.97
N LEU A 179 3.37 -13.94 13.14
CA LEU A 179 3.65 -13.04 12.02
C LEU A 179 4.63 -13.67 11.01
N HIS A 180 5.62 -14.40 11.54
CA HIS A 180 6.60 -15.15 10.75
C HIS A 180 5.98 -16.20 9.83
N PHE A 181 4.75 -16.66 10.12
CA PHE A 181 4.01 -17.63 9.31
C PHE A 181 3.42 -17.04 8.03
N MET A 182 3.29 -15.71 7.93
CA MET A 182 3.03 -15.06 6.63
C MET A 182 4.31 -14.77 5.85
N MET A 183 5.44 -14.61 6.52
CA MET A 183 6.62 -14.00 5.91
C MET A 183 7.78 -14.96 5.64
N LEU A 184 7.96 -16.03 6.42
CA LEU A 184 9.21 -16.81 6.36
C LEU A 184 9.13 -18.30 6.77
N LEU A 185 8.24 -18.71 7.67
CA LEU A 185 8.54 -19.89 8.51
C LEU A 185 7.94 -21.24 8.09
N ARG A 186 7.45 -21.42 6.86
CA ARG A 186 7.03 -22.77 6.41
C ARG A 186 8.21 -23.72 6.16
N LEU A 187 9.43 -23.22 6.02
CA LEU A 187 10.61 -24.04 5.69
C LEU A 187 11.34 -24.64 6.89
N VAL A 188 11.36 -23.92 8.02
CA VAL A 188 12.22 -24.32 9.15
C VAL A 188 11.55 -25.35 10.06
N ASP A 189 10.21 -25.38 10.11
CA ASP A 189 9.50 -26.35 10.95
C ASP A 189 8.72 -27.37 10.11
N ASN A 190 9.46 -28.28 9.48
CA ASN A 190 8.91 -29.49 8.83
C ASN A 190 8.07 -30.38 9.78
N ASN A 191 8.09 -30.10 11.09
CA ASN A 191 7.45 -30.95 12.10
C ASN A 191 6.05 -30.48 12.54
N SER A 192 5.56 -29.33 12.07
CA SER A 192 4.18 -28.93 12.33
C SER A 192 3.54 -28.16 11.16
N PRO A 193 3.18 -28.83 10.05
CA PRO A 193 2.44 -28.18 8.99
C PRO A 193 1.09 -27.71 9.55
N PHE A 194 0.93 -26.39 9.70
CA PHE A 194 -0.40 -25.80 9.88
C PHE A 194 -1.19 -26.09 8.61
N HIS A 195 -2.04 -27.11 8.69
CA HIS A 195 -3.04 -27.43 7.68
C HIS A 195 -4.28 -26.59 7.96
N HIS A 196 -4.72 -25.82 6.97
CA HIS A 196 -6.01 -25.16 7.06
C HIS A 196 -7.09 -26.17 6.68
N GLU A 197 -8.22 -26.11 7.37
CA GLU A 197 -9.38 -26.92 6.99
C GLU A 197 -9.95 -26.41 5.67
N GLU A 198 -10.47 -27.29 4.82
CA GLU A 198 -10.96 -26.91 3.48
C GLU A 198 -11.98 -25.76 3.54
N TRP A 199 -12.86 -25.74 4.56
CA TRP A 199 -13.83 -24.67 4.71
C TRP A 199 -13.18 -23.31 5.01
N GLN A 200 -12.02 -23.27 5.68
CA GLN A 200 -11.28 -22.03 5.96
C GLN A 200 -10.75 -21.42 4.66
N ILE A 201 -10.24 -22.27 3.76
CA ILE A 201 -9.78 -21.87 2.41
C ILE A 201 -10.95 -21.28 1.62
N TRP A 202 -12.07 -22.00 1.53
CA TRP A 202 -13.24 -21.53 0.79
C TRP A 202 -13.91 -20.31 1.44
N PHE A 203 -13.85 -20.18 2.76
CA PHE A 203 -14.32 -18.99 3.46
C PHE A 203 -13.52 -17.76 3.04
N MET A 204 -12.18 -17.84 2.97
CA MET A 204 -11.36 -16.69 2.54
C MET A 204 -11.62 -16.32 1.07
N LEU A 205 -11.93 -17.28 0.20
CA LEU A 205 -12.39 -16.96 -1.15
C LEU A 205 -13.73 -16.21 -1.11
N GLY A 206 -14.70 -16.72 -0.36
CA GLY A 206 -16.01 -16.11 -0.21
C GLY A 206 -15.91 -14.68 0.34
N TRP A 207 -15.07 -14.47 1.35
CA TRP A 207 -14.76 -13.16 1.92
C TRP A 207 -14.17 -12.19 0.87
N SER A 208 -13.19 -12.66 0.10
CA SER A 208 -12.52 -11.86 -0.95
C SER A 208 -13.48 -11.46 -2.07
N ILE A 209 -14.34 -12.38 -2.52
CA ILE A 209 -15.38 -12.12 -3.52
C ILE A 209 -16.41 -11.13 -2.98
N ALA A 210 -16.89 -11.33 -1.75
CA ALA A 210 -17.85 -10.43 -1.11
C ALA A 210 -17.28 -9.02 -0.98
N LEU A 211 -16.02 -8.88 -0.55
CA LEU A 211 -15.33 -7.60 -0.50
C LEU A 211 -15.09 -6.99 -1.88
N THR A 212 -14.84 -7.80 -2.92
CA THR A 212 -14.68 -7.31 -4.29
C THR A 212 -15.98 -6.68 -4.78
N VAL A 213 -17.12 -7.37 -4.59
CA VAL A 213 -18.44 -6.86 -4.95
C VAL A 213 -18.77 -5.61 -4.15
N LEU A 214 -18.54 -5.64 -2.83
CA LEU A 214 -18.76 -4.50 -1.95
C LEU A 214 -17.92 -3.29 -2.39
N THR A 215 -16.64 -3.49 -2.66
CA THR A 215 -15.71 -2.43 -3.11
C THR A 215 -16.13 -1.90 -4.47
N GLY A 216 -16.48 -2.76 -5.42
CA GLY A 216 -16.98 -2.35 -6.74
C GLY A 216 -18.26 -1.50 -6.68
N CYS A 217 -19.15 -1.79 -5.72
CA CYS A 217 -20.36 -1.00 -5.46
C CYS A 217 -20.09 0.29 -4.69
N LEU A 218 -19.20 0.28 -3.70
CA LEU A 218 -18.92 1.43 -2.83
C LEU A 218 -17.99 2.46 -3.47
N LEU A 219 -16.99 2.06 -4.26
CA LEU A 219 -16.04 2.99 -4.87
C LEU A 219 -16.70 4.10 -5.71
N PRO A 220 -17.70 3.81 -6.58
CA PRO A 220 -18.42 4.85 -7.29
C PRO A 220 -19.20 5.80 -6.37
N VAL A 221 -19.81 5.27 -5.30
CA VAL A 221 -20.58 6.06 -4.33
C VAL A 221 -19.65 7.00 -3.56
N LEU A 222 -18.55 6.46 -3.03
CA LEU A 222 -17.52 7.20 -2.32
C LEU A 222 -16.89 8.29 -3.21
N SER A 223 -16.64 7.98 -4.47
CA SER A 223 -16.08 8.96 -5.42
C SER A 223 -17.04 10.10 -5.73
N ARG A 224 -18.36 9.84 -5.80
CA ARG A 224 -19.39 10.89 -5.93
C ARG A 224 -19.51 11.76 -4.67
N MET A 225 -19.36 11.18 -3.48
CA MET A 225 -19.39 11.96 -2.24
C MET A 225 -18.17 12.89 -2.11
N SER A 226 -17.03 12.53 -2.70
CA SER A 226 -15.81 13.33 -2.65
C SER A 226 -15.89 14.69 -3.36
N THR A 227 -16.87 14.94 -4.24
CA THR A 227 -16.88 16.16 -5.07
C THR A 227 -17.44 17.40 -4.38
N HIS A 228 -18.19 17.23 -3.29
CA HIS A 228 -18.93 18.34 -2.65
C HIS A 228 -18.53 18.63 -1.20
N GLU A 229 -17.54 17.90 -0.69
CA GLU A 229 -17.29 17.82 0.74
C GLU A 229 -16.02 18.56 1.17
N SER A 230 -15.90 18.81 2.48
CA SER A 230 -14.70 19.41 3.06
C SER A 230 -13.44 18.56 2.81
N GLN A 231 -12.26 19.20 2.78
CA GLN A 231 -10.97 18.52 2.55
C GLN A 231 -10.74 17.31 3.48
N TRP A 232 -11.18 17.40 4.74
CA TRP A 232 -11.07 16.29 5.70
C TRP A 232 -11.95 15.10 5.36
N VAL A 233 -13.15 15.35 4.84
CA VAL A 233 -14.07 14.29 4.38
C VAL A 233 -13.51 13.64 3.11
N VAL A 234 -12.97 14.42 2.17
CA VAL A 234 -12.28 13.88 0.99
C VAL A 234 -11.13 12.95 1.38
N LYS A 235 -10.29 13.36 2.35
CA LYS A 235 -9.22 12.52 2.89
C LYS A 235 -9.76 11.24 3.53
N GLY A 236 -10.79 11.35 4.39
CA GLY A 236 -11.43 10.19 5.02
C GLY A 236 -12.01 9.20 4.01
N ILE A 237 -12.67 9.71 2.96
CA ILE A 237 -13.17 8.90 1.85
C ILE A 237 -12.01 8.17 1.17
N HIS A 238 -10.92 8.87 0.85
CA HIS A 238 -9.75 8.26 0.22
C HIS A 238 -9.15 7.14 1.07
N VAL A 239 -9.00 7.34 2.38
CA VAL A 239 -8.57 6.30 3.33
C VAL A 239 -9.45 5.05 3.21
N VAL A 240 -10.79 5.23 3.21
CA VAL A 240 -11.73 4.11 3.10
C VAL A 240 -11.56 3.38 1.76
N LYS A 241 -11.39 4.12 0.64
CA LYS A 241 -11.13 3.51 -0.68
C LYS A 241 -9.87 2.64 -0.65
N VAL A 242 -8.77 3.16 -0.12
CA VAL A 242 -7.48 2.43 -0.03
C VAL A 242 -7.62 1.19 0.85
N ILE A 243 -8.22 1.31 2.04
CA ILE A 243 -8.42 0.17 2.94
C ILE A 243 -9.25 -0.92 2.27
N LEU A 244 -10.38 -0.57 1.62
CA LEU A 244 -11.25 -1.53 0.94
C LEU A 244 -10.50 -2.29 -0.16
N VAL A 245 -9.77 -1.59 -1.03
CA VAL A 245 -9.01 -2.22 -2.11
C VAL A 245 -7.88 -3.10 -1.56
N MET A 246 -7.17 -2.64 -0.52
CA MET A 246 -6.09 -3.43 0.07
C MET A 246 -6.63 -4.68 0.79
N LEU A 247 -7.80 -4.61 1.45
CA LEU A 247 -8.45 -5.80 2.01
C LEU A 247 -8.79 -6.84 0.94
N VAL A 248 -9.27 -6.41 -0.23
CA VAL A 248 -9.52 -7.31 -1.38
C VAL A 248 -8.21 -7.97 -1.82
N ALA A 249 -7.13 -7.19 -1.96
CA ALA A 249 -5.83 -7.71 -2.36
C ALA A 249 -5.29 -8.76 -1.35
N TRP A 250 -5.33 -8.45 -0.05
CA TRP A 250 -4.91 -9.37 1.00
C TRP A 250 -5.75 -10.65 1.04
N GLY A 251 -7.06 -10.55 0.80
CA GLY A 251 -7.94 -11.71 0.76
C GLY A 251 -7.60 -12.70 -0.35
N TYR A 252 -7.45 -12.21 -1.58
CA TYR A 252 -7.07 -13.07 -2.71
C TYR A 252 -5.66 -13.64 -2.54
N LEU A 253 -4.73 -12.85 -2.02
CA LEU A 253 -3.37 -13.32 -1.75
C LEU A 253 -3.37 -14.45 -0.73
N LEU A 254 -4.10 -14.30 0.38
CA LEU A 254 -4.21 -15.33 1.42
C LEU A 254 -4.89 -16.60 0.92
N TRP A 255 -6.04 -16.43 0.27
CA TRP A 255 -6.76 -17.56 -0.31
C TRP A 255 -5.90 -18.30 -1.32
N GLY A 256 -5.24 -17.56 -2.23
CA GLY A 256 -4.39 -18.12 -3.27
C GLY A 256 -3.23 -18.91 -2.69
N ASP A 257 -2.57 -18.38 -1.66
CA ASP A 257 -1.48 -19.06 -0.96
C ASP A 257 -1.96 -20.38 -0.31
N TRP A 258 -3.06 -20.34 0.46
CA TRP A 258 -3.58 -21.55 1.11
C TRP A 258 -4.02 -22.60 0.11
N ALA A 259 -4.80 -22.19 -0.90
CA ALA A 259 -5.28 -23.11 -1.93
C ALA A 259 -4.12 -23.72 -2.73
N PHE A 260 -3.13 -22.91 -3.12
CA PHE A 260 -1.99 -23.39 -3.90
C PHE A 260 -1.16 -24.43 -3.15
N PHE A 261 -0.71 -24.10 -1.94
CA PHE A 261 0.21 -24.97 -1.18
C PHE A 261 -0.45 -26.17 -0.53
N GLU A 262 -1.77 -26.15 -0.30
CA GLU A 262 -2.46 -27.26 0.37
C GLU A 262 -3.21 -28.16 -0.62
N LEU A 263 -3.75 -27.61 -1.70
CA LEU A 263 -4.57 -28.36 -2.65
C LEU A 263 -3.81 -28.72 -3.93
N PHE A 264 -2.97 -27.82 -4.45
CA PHE A 264 -2.43 -27.96 -5.81
C PHE A 264 -0.96 -28.36 -5.87
N PHE A 265 -0.13 -27.97 -4.90
CA PHE A 265 1.31 -28.12 -4.97
C PHE A 265 1.87 -28.96 -3.82
N LYS A 266 2.65 -30.00 -4.14
CA LYS A 266 3.30 -30.92 -3.17
C LYS A 266 4.80 -31.07 -3.41
N GLY A 267 5.41 -30.10 -4.08
CA GLY A 267 6.83 -30.14 -4.48
C GLY A 267 7.76 -29.40 -3.53
N ASP A 268 8.96 -29.09 -4.03
CA ASP A 268 9.92 -28.21 -3.38
C ASP A 268 9.32 -26.82 -3.11
N ALA A 269 9.49 -26.31 -1.89
CA ALA A 269 8.86 -25.08 -1.44
C ALA A 269 9.33 -23.86 -2.25
N MET A 270 10.63 -23.74 -2.54
CA MET A 270 11.16 -22.63 -3.34
C MET A 270 10.56 -22.64 -4.75
N PHE A 271 10.50 -23.82 -5.38
CA PHE A 271 9.84 -23.98 -6.68
C PHE A 271 8.35 -23.62 -6.61
N GLY A 272 7.65 -24.05 -5.55
CA GLY A 272 6.24 -23.73 -5.32
C GLY A 272 5.98 -22.23 -5.23
N HIS A 273 6.75 -21.50 -4.43
CA HIS A 273 6.61 -20.04 -4.31
C HIS A 273 6.93 -19.30 -5.60
N MET A 274 7.94 -19.74 -6.35
CA MET A 274 8.23 -19.17 -7.68
C MET A 274 7.06 -19.39 -8.66
N VAL A 275 6.48 -20.59 -8.70
CA VAL A 275 5.31 -20.89 -9.54
C VAL A 275 4.11 -20.06 -9.10
N PHE A 276 3.85 -19.96 -7.79
CA PHE A 276 2.79 -19.12 -7.24
C PHE A 276 2.96 -17.64 -7.64
N ALA A 277 4.17 -17.09 -7.50
CA ALA A 277 4.46 -15.71 -7.90
C ALA A 277 4.24 -15.46 -9.40
N CYS A 278 4.58 -16.44 -10.25
CA CYS A 278 4.28 -16.38 -11.69
C CYS A 278 2.77 -16.38 -11.97
N ILE A 279 2.01 -17.26 -11.31
CA ILE A 279 0.55 -17.34 -11.45
C ILE A 279 -0.12 -16.05 -10.96
N ALA A 280 0.28 -15.55 -9.78
CA ALA A 280 -0.21 -14.29 -9.23
C ALA A 280 0.06 -13.12 -10.18
N THR A 281 1.28 -13.02 -10.72
CA THR A 281 1.63 -11.99 -11.71
C THR A 281 0.79 -12.10 -12.98
N ALA A 282 0.59 -13.32 -13.51
CA ALA A 282 -0.25 -13.54 -14.68
C ALA A 282 -1.71 -13.15 -14.43
N ALA A 283 -2.27 -13.50 -13.26
CA ALA A 283 -3.61 -13.11 -12.86
C ALA A 283 -3.75 -11.58 -12.76
N CYS A 284 -2.77 -10.90 -12.14
CA CYS A 284 -2.71 -9.45 -12.08
C CYS A 284 -2.72 -8.79 -13.47
N LEU A 285 -1.93 -9.31 -14.42
CA LEU A 285 -1.90 -8.81 -15.80
C LEU A 285 -3.24 -9.02 -16.52
N VAL A 286 -3.91 -10.16 -16.30
CA VAL A 286 -5.25 -10.41 -16.86
C VAL A 286 -6.26 -9.39 -16.32
N VAL A 287 -6.24 -9.11 -15.02
CA VAL A 287 -7.12 -8.08 -14.42
C VAL A 287 -6.84 -6.70 -15.02
N LEU A 288 -5.57 -6.32 -15.22
CA LEU A 288 -5.23 -5.04 -15.87
C LEU A 288 -5.72 -4.96 -17.31
N VAL A 289 -5.64 -6.06 -18.08
CA VAL A 289 -6.20 -6.11 -19.45
C VAL A 289 -7.72 -5.92 -19.41
N ILE A 290 -8.41 -6.59 -18.49
CA ILE A 290 -9.86 -6.43 -18.32
C ILE A 290 -10.19 -4.97 -17.97
N MET A 291 -9.48 -4.37 -17.01
CA MET A 291 -9.65 -2.96 -16.65
C MET A 291 -9.43 -2.03 -17.83
N ALA A 292 -8.37 -2.23 -18.63
CA ALA A 292 -8.08 -1.42 -19.80
C ALA A 292 -9.19 -1.50 -20.86
N VAL A 293 -9.73 -2.70 -21.10
CA VAL A 293 -10.83 -2.92 -22.06
C VAL A 293 -12.13 -2.28 -21.57
N VAL A 294 -12.42 -2.39 -20.27
CA VAL A 294 -13.62 -1.80 -19.66
C VAL A 294 -13.54 -0.27 -19.71
N GLN A 295 -12.42 0.32 -19.29
CA GLN A 295 -12.22 1.77 -19.29
C GLN A 295 -12.32 2.38 -20.69
N GLY A 296 -11.78 1.68 -21.70
CA GLY A 296 -11.89 2.10 -23.10
C GLY A 296 -13.32 2.19 -23.64
N ARG A 297 -14.31 1.56 -22.97
CA ARG A 297 -15.73 1.64 -23.36
C ARG A 297 -16.51 2.77 -22.68
N PHE A 298 -16.05 3.29 -21.55
CA PHE A 298 -16.78 4.26 -20.72
C PHE A 298 -16.18 5.69 -20.77
N SER A 299 -15.19 5.93 -21.63
CA SER A 299 -14.38 7.16 -21.63
C SER A 299 -15.06 8.44 -22.15
N ASP A 300 -16.35 8.41 -22.53
CA ASP A 300 -17.01 9.56 -23.16
C ASP A 300 -17.42 10.68 -22.17
N ASP A 301 -17.56 10.39 -20.88
CA ASP A 301 -17.92 11.41 -19.87
C ASP A 301 -16.68 11.97 -19.13
N PRO A 302 -16.34 13.26 -19.31
CA PRO A 302 -15.17 13.87 -18.69
C PRO A 302 -15.23 14.02 -17.17
N ASP A 303 -16.42 14.16 -16.57
CA ASP A 303 -16.53 14.29 -15.10
C ASP A 303 -16.38 12.92 -14.43
N TYR A 304 -16.82 11.86 -15.12
CA TYR A 304 -16.60 10.48 -14.71
C TYR A 304 -15.11 10.11 -14.71
N LEU A 305 -14.36 10.63 -15.69
CA LEU A 305 -12.97 10.27 -15.94
C LEU A 305 -12.01 10.59 -14.77
N TYR A 306 -12.23 11.69 -14.03
CA TYR A 306 -11.37 12.06 -12.89
C TYR A 306 -11.54 11.12 -11.69
N ALA A 307 -12.80 10.90 -11.28
CA ALA A 307 -13.15 9.99 -10.19
C ALA A 307 -12.75 8.54 -10.49
N GLU A 308 -12.85 8.15 -11.76
CA GLU A 308 -12.43 6.84 -12.24
C GLU A 308 -10.90 6.68 -12.19
N HIS A 309 -10.13 7.69 -12.60
CA HIS A 309 -8.66 7.62 -12.62
C HIS A 309 -8.05 7.40 -11.22
N GLU A 310 -8.58 8.08 -10.19
CA GLU A 310 -8.17 7.88 -8.80
C GLU A 310 -8.45 6.43 -8.36
N SER A 311 -9.69 5.96 -8.57
CA SER A 311 -10.12 4.61 -8.20
C SER A 311 -9.31 3.53 -8.91
N ILE A 312 -9.03 3.72 -10.21
CA ILE A 312 -8.18 2.85 -11.02
C ILE A 312 -6.75 2.81 -10.48
N SER A 313 -6.21 3.95 -10.05
CA SER A 313 -4.86 4.01 -9.47
C SER A 313 -4.78 3.19 -8.19
N ILE A 314 -5.77 3.32 -7.31
CA ILE A 314 -5.85 2.55 -6.06
C ILE A 314 -6.00 1.05 -6.36
N VAL A 315 -6.89 0.66 -7.28
CA VAL A 315 -7.06 -0.75 -7.70
C VAL A 315 -5.77 -1.31 -8.30
N THR A 316 -5.08 -0.53 -9.14
CA THR A 316 -3.78 -0.92 -9.72
C THR A 316 -2.75 -1.12 -8.61
N ALA A 317 -2.72 -0.29 -7.57
CA ALA A 317 -1.83 -0.47 -6.43
C ALA A 317 -2.13 -1.76 -5.67
N GLY A 318 -3.41 -2.09 -5.44
CA GLY A 318 -3.81 -3.35 -4.81
C GLY A 318 -3.40 -4.59 -5.62
N ILE A 319 -3.59 -4.56 -6.94
CA ILE A 319 -3.12 -5.62 -7.86
C ILE A 319 -1.60 -5.76 -7.82
N SER A 320 -0.89 -4.64 -7.78
CA SER A 320 0.58 -4.60 -7.71
C SER A 320 1.10 -5.20 -6.42
N LEU A 321 0.39 -4.97 -5.31
CA LEU A 321 0.72 -5.55 -4.01
C LEU A 321 0.68 -7.08 -4.03
N VAL A 322 -0.34 -7.69 -4.63
CA VAL A 322 -0.44 -9.16 -4.75
C VAL A 322 0.78 -9.73 -5.48
N ALA A 323 1.16 -9.13 -6.62
CA ALA A 323 2.31 -9.56 -7.40
C ALA A 323 3.63 -9.33 -6.62
N ALA A 324 3.82 -8.14 -6.06
CA ALA A 324 5.04 -7.76 -5.35
C ALA A 324 5.28 -8.63 -4.11
N TRP A 325 4.23 -8.88 -3.32
CA TRP A 325 4.31 -9.73 -2.13
C TRP A 325 4.60 -11.19 -2.46
N SER A 326 4.03 -11.72 -3.56
CA SER A 326 4.30 -13.10 -3.97
C SER A 326 5.77 -13.32 -4.36
N TRP A 327 6.35 -12.34 -5.07
CA TRP A 327 7.79 -12.37 -5.42
C TRP A 327 8.67 -12.16 -4.20
N GLU A 328 8.31 -11.24 -3.33
CA GLU A 328 9.01 -10.98 -2.07
C GLU A 328 9.19 -12.26 -1.24
N HIS A 329 8.10 -13.02 -1.08
CA HIS A 329 8.15 -14.27 -0.33
C HIS A 329 9.10 -15.28 -0.98
N THR A 330 9.10 -15.34 -2.32
CA THR A 330 10.04 -16.18 -3.08
C THR A 330 11.50 -15.78 -2.84
N PHE A 331 11.80 -14.48 -2.82
CA PHE A 331 13.15 -13.98 -2.57
C PHE A 331 13.62 -14.22 -1.14
N ASN A 332 12.74 -14.04 -0.16
CA ASN A 332 13.08 -14.33 1.24
C ASN A 332 13.49 -15.78 1.42
N ILE A 333 12.67 -16.71 0.92
CA ILE A 333 12.95 -18.13 0.95
C ILE A 333 14.31 -18.44 0.31
N ALA A 334 14.57 -17.86 -0.87
CA ALA A 334 15.85 -18.05 -1.54
C ALA A 334 17.03 -17.57 -0.67
N PHE A 335 16.88 -16.45 0.04
CA PHE A 335 17.92 -15.93 0.93
C PHE A 335 18.10 -16.74 2.19
N ASP A 336 17.02 -17.29 2.75
CA ASP A 336 17.09 -18.15 3.92
C ASP A 336 17.79 -19.47 3.57
N ILE A 337 17.43 -20.08 2.44
CA ILE A 337 18.12 -21.26 1.91
C ILE A 337 19.61 -20.96 1.72
N ILE A 338 19.96 -19.81 1.10
CA ILE A 338 21.36 -19.43 0.93
C ILE A 338 22.06 -19.22 2.28
N GLY A 339 21.39 -18.59 3.25
CA GLY A 339 21.92 -18.31 4.57
C GLY A 339 22.15 -19.56 5.42
N GLU A 340 21.22 -20.51 5.37
CA GLU A 340 21.23 -21.75 6.15
C GLU A 340 22.13 -22.82 5.52
N GLU A 341 22.00 -23.08 4.22
CA GLU A 341 22.77 -24.14 3.54
C GLU A 341 24.26 -23.79 3.41
N PHE A 342 24.58 -22.53 3.08
CA PHE A 342 25.96 -22.12 2.87
C PHE A 342 26.60 -21.50 4.12
N GLN A 343 25.86 -21.35 5.22
CA GLN A 343 26.32 -20.75 6.49
C GLN A 343 27.02 -19.39 6.34
N VAL A 344 26.65 -18.62 5.32
CA VAL A 344 27.34 -17.35 5.00
C VAL A 344 26.82 -16.25 5.91
N GLY A 345 27.70 -15.75 6.79
CA GLY A 345 27.58 -14.44 7.43
C GLY A 345 26.36 -14.26 8.34
N TYR A 346 26.46 -14.82 9.56
CA TYR A 346 25.49 -14.61 10.65
C TYR A 346 24.05 -14.96 10.26
N LYS A 347 23.79 -16.24 9.91
CA LYS A 347 22.47 -16.73 9.51
C LYS A 347 21.89 -15.99 8.28
N GLY A 348 22.72 -15.76 7.26
CA GLY A 348 22.27 -15.10 6.03
C GLY A 348 22.13 -13.57 6.11
N LEU A 349 22.53 -12.92 7.21
CA LEU A 349 22.50 -11.46 7.30
C LEU A 349 23.37 -10.79 6.24
N VAL A 350 24.59 -11.29 6.02
CA VAL A 350 25.52 -10.70 5.03
C VAL A 350 24.94 -10.72 3.60
N PRO A 351 24.49 -11.86 3.04
CA PRO A 351 23.91 -11.86 1.69
C PRO A 351 22.65 -10.98 1.60
N LYS A 352 21.79 -10.93 2.63
CA LYS A 352 20.63 -10.03 2.67
C LYS A 352 21.06 -8.55 2.60
N ILE A 353 22.04 -8.12 3.40
CA ILE A 353 22.59 -6.75 3.35
C ILE A 353 23.16 -6.43 1.96
N VAL A 354 23.98 -7.33 1.41
CA VAL A 354 24.62 -7.13 0.11
C VAL A 354 23.57 -6.91 -0.98
N LEU A 355 22.51 -7.72 -0.99
CA LEU A 355 21.44 -7.61 -1.99
C LEU A 355 20.54 -6.40 -1.75
N ALA A 356 20.20 -6.08 -0.50
CA ALA A 356 19.45 -4.88 -0.15
C ALA A 356 20.21 -3.57 -0.44
N VAL A 357 21.50 -3.63 -0.73
CA VAL A 357 22.29 -2.50 -1.23
C VAL A 357 22.46 -2.56 -2.76
N ILE A 358 22.91 -3.70 -3.30
CA ILE A 358 23.20 -3.84 -4.74
C ILE A 358 21.93 -3.70 -5.60
N ILE A 359 20.82 -4.34 -5.20
CA ILE A 359 19.59 -4.31 -5.98
C ILE A 359 19.05 -2.88 -6.12
N PRO A 360 18.86 -2.09 -5.04
CA PRO A 360 18.47 -0.69 -5.20
C PRO A 360 19.49 0.15 -5.97
N LEU A 361 20.79 -0.06 -5.79
CA LEU A 361 21.81 0.67 -6.57
C LEU A 361 21.69 0.44 -8.08
N ALA A 362 21.27 -0.76 -8.50
CA ALA A 362 21.06 -1.08 -9.91
C ALA A 362 19.66 -0.68 -10.41
N LEU A 363 18.62 -0.93 -9.62
CA LEU A 363 17.22 -0.72 -10.01
C LEU A 363 16.79 0.74 -9.88
N LEU A 364 17.15 1.43 -8.80
CA LEU A 364 16.65 2.77 -8.49
C LEU A 364 16.98 3.81 -9.58
N PRO A 365 18.21 3.86 -10.16
CA PRO A 365 18.51 4.79 -11.25
C PRO A 365 17.62 4.54 -12.47
N THR A 366 17.49 3.27 -12.88
CA THR A 366 16.66 2.86 -14.03
C THR A 366 15.19 3.19 -13.78
N TYR A 367 14.69 2.89 -12.58
CA TYR A 367 13.33 3.18 -12.13
C TYR A 367 13.03 4.68 -12.18
N ILE A 368 13.88 5.52 -11.58
CA ILE A 368 13.70 6.98 -11.55
C ILE A 368 13.72 7.56 -12.97
N MET A 369 14.68 7.13 -13.79
CA MET A 369 14.88 7.68 -15.12
C MET A 369 13.78 7.29 -16.11
N HIS A 370 13.30 6.04 -16.06
CA HIS A 370 12.43 5.49 -17.09
C HIS A 370 10.98 5.26 -16.65
N VAL A 371 10.75 4.77 -15.44
CA VAL A 371 9.39 4.40 -14.97
C VAL A 371 8.77 5.61 -14.29
N ARG A 372 9.37 6.09 -13.21
CA ARG A 372 8.79 7.13 -12.36
C ARG A 372 8.54 8.44 -13.11
N ARG A 373 9.51 8.84 -13.93
CA ARG A 373 9.38 10.03 -14.78
C ARG A 373 8.19 9.95 -15.73
N ARG A 374 7.91 8.76 -16.31
CA ARG A 374 6.77 8.56 -17.21
C ARG A 374 5.46 8.57 -16.44
N VAL A 375 5.40 7.95 -15.26
CA VAL A 375 4.20 7.97 -14.43
C VAL A 375 3.83 9.39 -14.00
N ILE A 376 4.82 10.20 -13.59
CA ILE A 376 4.58 11.62 -13.26
C ILE A 376 4.10 12.39 -14.48
N ALA A 377 4.74 12.23 -15.64
CA ALA A 377 4.29 12.91 -16.87
C ALA A 377 2.85 12.54 -17.26
N ILE A 378 2.47 11.25 -17.15
CA ILE A 378 1.10 10.79 -17.40
C ILE A 378 0.11 11.42 -16.41
N ASN A 379 0.47 11.52 -15.13
CA ASN A 379 -0.39 12.15 -14.12
C ASN A 379 -0.56 13.65 -14.39
N GLU A 380 0.53 14.36 -14.71
CA GLU A 380 0.50 15.79 -15.06
C GLU A 380 -0.35 16.04 -16.33
N GLU A 381 -0.20 15.21 -17.37
CA GLU A 381 -1.02 15.29 -18.59
C GLU A 381 -2.52 15.10 -18.30
N HIS A 382 -2.88 14.14 -17.43
CA HIS A 382 -4.26 13.94 -17.01
C HIS A 382 -4.81 15.12 -16.21
N GLU A 383 -4.04 15.69 -15.29
CA GLU A 383 -4.43 16.88 -14.53
C GLU A 383 -4.68 18.08 -15.46
N HIS A 384 -3.78 18.33 -16.42
CA HIS A 384 -3.95 19.39 -17.41
C HIS A 384 -5.18 19.17 -18.30
N ALA A 385 -5.41 17.95 -18.80
CA ALA A 385 -6.58 17.63 -19.61
C ALA A 385 -7.90 17.87 -18.87
N VAL A 386 -7.94 17.61 -17.56
CA VAL A 386 -9.11 17.88 -16.71
C VAL A 386 -9.32 19.37 -16.51
N LEU A 387 -8.25 20.14 -16.29
CA LEU A 387 -8.33 21.59 -16.16
C LEU A 387 -8.82 22.25 -17.45
N ASP A 388 -8.29 21.88 -18.61
CA ASP A 388 -8.67 22.45 -19.91
C ASP A 388 -10.16 22.20 -20.23
N ARG A 389 -10.68 21.02 -19.89
CA ARG A 389 -12.10 20.68 -20.05
C ARG A 389 -13.00 21.48 -19.11
N LYS A 390 -12.57 21.70 -17.86
CA LYS A 390 -13.30 22.56 -16.90
C LYS A 390 -13.38 24.00 -17.40
N HIS A 391 -12.29 24.55 -17.95
CA HIS A 391 -12.30 25.89 -18.55
C HIS A 391 -13.21 25.96 -19.78
N SER A 392 -13.21 24.93 -20.62
CA SER A 392 -14.04 24.87 -21.83
C SER A 392 -15.55 24.81 -21.52
N ARG A 393 -15.95 24.17 -20.41
CA ARG A 393 -17.36 24.12 -19.95
C ARG A 393 -17.77 25.33 -19.11
N GLY A 394 -16.85 25.88 -18.32
CA GLY A 394 -17.06 27.06 -17.46
C GLY A 394 -17.15 28.37 -18.25
N GLY A 395 -16.80 28.35 -19.53
CA GLY A 395 -17.13 29.38 -20.51
C GLY A 395 -18.63 29.44 -20.79
N THR A 396 -19.44 29.72 -19.76
CA THR A 396 -20.67 30.47 -19.98
C THR A 396 -20.25 31.67 -20.81
N PRO A 397 -20.78 31.88 -22.03
CA PRO A 397 -20.55 33.16 -22.68
C PRO A 397 -21.00 34.18 -21.65
N GLN A 398 -20.06 34.96 -21.11
CA GLN A 398 -20.43 36.22 -20.49
C GLN A 398 -21.22 36.87 -21.60
N ALA A 399 -22.56 36.86 -21.44
CA ALA A 399 -23.42 37.67 -22.26
C ALA A 399 -22.78 39.02 -22.14
N THR A 400 -22.13 39.44 -23.22
CA THR A 400 -21.58 40.77 -23.35
C THR A 400 -22.81 41.63 -23.18
N THR A 401 -23.08 42.06 -21.94
CA THR A 401 -23.94 43.18 -21.66
C THR A 401 -23.22 44.29 -22.39
N VAL A 402 -23.64 44.49 -23.63
CA VAL A 402 -23.29 45.63 -24.44
C VAL A 402 -23.73 46.80 -23.59
N HIS A 403 -22.79 47.33 -22.80
CA HIS A 403 -22.91 48.64 -22.21
C HIS A 403 -22.99 49.56 -23.41
N SER A 404 -24.22 49.87 -23.82
CA SER A 404 -24.53 50.97 -24.71
C SER A 404 -23.86 52.21 -24.11
N ALA A 405 -22.79 52.65 -24.77
CA ALA A 405 -22.10 53.87 -24.42
C ALA A 405 -23.10 55.04 -24.38
N PRO A 406 -23.03 55.94 -23.38
CA PRO A 406 -23.76 57.19 -23.44
C PRO A 406 -23.22 58.01 -24.62
N ARG A 407 -24.12 58.41 -25.53
CA ARG A 407 -23.84 59.43 -26.54
C ARG A 407 -23.63 60.75 -25.81
N ASP A 408 -22.38 61.16 -25.64
CA ASP A 408 -22.02 62.54 -25.37
C ASP A 408 -22.31 63.37 -26.64
N ALA A 409 -23.45 64.06 -26.63
CA ALA A 409 -23.74 65.16 -27.52
C ALA A 409 -23.17 66.43 -26.88
N GLY A 410 -21.93 66.75 -27.23
CA GLY A 410 -21.39 68.10 -27.08
C GLY A 410 -21.50 68.81 -28.42
N ASP A 411 -22.31 69.86 -28.47
CA ASP A 411 -22.10 71.01 -29.38
C ASP A 411 -22.60 72.26 -28.65
N GLY A 412 -21.63 73.03 -28.16
CA GLY A 412 -21.79 74.41 -27.70
C GLY A 412 -21.42 75.41 -28.82
N PRO A 413 -21.68 76.70 -28.58
CA PRO A 413 -21.92 77.76 -29.58
C PRO A 413 -20.71 78.26 -30.38
#